data_AF-A0A959B7R0-F1
#
_entry.id   AF-A0A959B7R0-F1
#
_cell.length_a   1.000
_cell.length_b   1.000
_cell.length_c   1.000
_cell.angle_alpha   90.00
_cell.angle_beta   90.00
_cell.angle_gamma   90.00
#
_symmetry.space_group_name_H-M   'P 1'
#
loop_
_entity.id
_entity.type
_entity.pdbx_description
1 polymer ?
#
loop_
_entity_poly.entity_id
_entity_poly.type
_entity_poly.pdbx_seq_one_letter_code
_entity_poly.pdbx_strand_id
1 'polypeptide(L)'
;EQPHWDFEKVREAAAESWSKQLRKIEAYSQDSAVMSIFHTALYQSMLAPTLFSDINGQYKGADSLGATRTASGYQRYTTFSLWDTFRAEHPLFTILHPGRTEDMVQSMLAHYQEYGLLPVWDLMGNETDMMIGYHAVPVIVDAYQKGLRGFDAELAFEAMKKSALQDQFGLKAYREHGYIPAETFPESVSLTLEYAYDDWCIAQMAKALGKEADYELFLQRAASYRPNFDPSTKFMRGRSADGQWQSPFSPTAYNSGAFIEANAWQYTWFVPHDVAGLITLMGGDAAFADKLDSLFLVEQQGEQLPEWISGYIGQYVHGNEPGHHIPYLYNYAGQPWKGQALLRRIMASLYLNRPDGICGNEDCGQMSAWYLFSAMGFYPVNPAEGIYVIGSPILEEATIKLENDKQFHILAHNNSSKNIYIQSARLNGQVLDRSYIYHREIMEGGTLEFEMGPRPNQSLWVAPASRPPSMSTR
;
A
#
# COMPACT_ATOMS: atom_id res chain seq x y z
N GLU A 1 33.53 -5.19 -11.35
CA GLU A 1 32.59 -5.04 -12.49
C GLU A 1 33.13 -4.25 -13.69
N GLN A 2 34.07 -3.31 -13.55
CA GLN A 2 34.54 -2.46 -14.66
C GLN A 2 35.99 -2.72 -15.13
N PRO A 3 36.29 -3.85 -15.82
CA PRO A 3 37.67 -4.18 -16.20
C PRO A 3 38.27 -3.27 -17.30
N HIS A 4 37.43 -2.61 -18.11
CA HIS A 4 37.87 -1.79 -19.25
C HIS A 4 38.03 -0.29 -18.93
N TRP A 5 37.55 0.19 -17.78
CA TRP A 5 37.67 1.59 -17.32
C TRP A 5 37.25 2.65 -18.37
N ASP A 6 36.12 2.41 -19.06
CA ASP A 6 35.62 3.27 -20.15
C ASP A 6 34.24 3.80 -19.77
N PHE A 7 34.15 5.11 -19.51
CA PHE A 7 32.93 5.77 -19.05
C PHE A 7 31.78 5.64 -20.05
N GLU A 8 32.04 5.78 -21.35
CA GLU A 8 30.98 5.76 -22.36
C GLU A 8 30.35 4.38 -22.45
N LYS A 9 31.17 3.31 -22.37
CA LYS A 9 30.66 1.93 -22.31
C LYS A 9 29.83 1.66 -21.06
N VAL A 10 30.23 2.18 -19.91
CA VAL A 10 29.44 2.06 -18.67
C VAL A 10 28.11 2.78 -18.81
N ARG A 11 28.11 4.01 -19.37
CA ARG A 11 26.90 4.79 -19.61
C ARG A 11 25.93 4.07 -20.56
N GLU A 12 26.44 3.50 -21.65
CA GLU A 12 25.64 2.75 -22.62
C GLU A 12 25.04 1.48 -22.00
N ALA A 13 25.84 0.70 -21.25
CA ALA A 13 25.35 -0.49 -20.55
C ALA A 13 24.28 -0.14 -19.50
N ALA A 14 24.46 0.97 -18.76
CA ALA A 14 23.46 1.46 -17.83
C ALA A 14 22.17 1.90 -18.53
N ALA A 15 22.27 2.60 -19.65
CA ALA A 15 21.10 3.01 -20.45
C ALA A 15 20.34 1.79 -21.02
N GLU A 16 21.04 0.74 -21.42
CA GLU A 16 20.42 -0.52 -21.85
C GLU A 16 19.72 -1.24 -20.69
N SER A 17 20.36 -1.31 -19.52
CA SER A 17 19.77 -1.88 -18.30
C SER A 17 18.48 -1.15 -17.92
N TRP A 18 18.52 0.19 -17.87
CA TRP A 18 17.33 1.00 -17.62
C TRP A 18 16.27 0.82 -18.69
N SER A 19 16.64 0.81 -19.97
CA SER A 19 15.69 0.57 -21.07
C SER A 19 14.99 -0.78 -20.93
N LYS A 20 15.69 -1.83 -20.49
CA LYS A 20 15.08 -3.14 -20.23
C LYS A 20 14.06 -3.08 -19.09
N GLN A 21 14.36 -2.36 -18.01
CA GLN A 21 13.44 -2.21 -16.89
C GLN A 21 12.22 -1.34 -17.24
N LEU A 22 12.45 -0.18 -17.85
CA LEU A 22 11.39 0.75 -18.25
C LEU A 22 10.44 0.17 -19.31
N ARG A 23 10.87 -0.84 -20.08
CA ARG A 23 10.02 -1.57 -21.03
C ARG A 23 9.16 -2.66 -20.40
N LYS A 24 9.26 -2.92 -19.09
CA LYS A 24 8.35 -3.84 -18.40
C LYS A 24 6.92 -3.32 -18.36
N ILE A 25 6.73 -2.00 -18.43
CA ILE A 25 5.43 -1.39 -18.71
C ILE A 25 5.57 -0.45 -19.90
N GLU A 26 4.92 -0.77 -21.01
CA GLU A 26 4.76 0.15 -22.13
C GLU A 26 3.46 0.92 -21.94
N ALA A 27 3.48 2.23 -22.15
CA ALA A 27 2.33 3.09 -21.95
C ALA A 27 2.13 4.03 -23.14
N TYR A 28 0.88 4.44 -23.35
CA TYR A 28 0.52 5.46 -24.32
C TYR A 28 -0.49 6.43 -23.71
N SER A 29 -0.21 7.71 -23.90
CA SER A 29 -1.15 8.80 -23.71
C SER A 29 -0.94 9.89 -24.75
N GLN A 30 -2.02 10.58 -25.13
CA GLN A 30 -1.92 11.75 -25.98
C GLN A 30 -1.26 12.94 -25.24
N ASP A 31 -1.24 12.92 -23.91
CA ASP A 31 -0.59 13.94 -23.10
C ASP A 31 0.89 13.58 -22.81
N SER A 32 1.80 14.34 -23.41
CA SER A 32 3.25 14.16 -23.22
C SER A 32 3.71 14.39 -21.77
N ALA A 33 2.99 15.19 -20.99
CA ALA A 33 3.31 15.40 -19.58
C ALA A 33 2.99 14.13 -18.76
N VAL A 34 1.85 13.49 -19.02
CA VAL A 34 1.50 12.19 -18.43
C VAL A 34 2.56 11.15 -18.76
N MET A 35 3.02 11.08 -20.01
CA MET A 35 4.09 10.14 -20.41
C MET A 35 5.41 10.40 -19.68
N SER A 36 5.77 11.67 -19.49
CA SER A 36 7.00 12.04 -18.76
C SER A 36 6.90 11.64 -17.29
N ILE A 37 5.80 11.98 -16.62
CA ILE A 37 5.54 11.63 -15.22
C ILE A 37 5.54 10.11 -15.05
N PHE A 38 4.85 9.38 -15.94
CA PHE A 38 4.74 7.92 -15.84
C PHE A 38 6.12 7.23 -15.93
N HIS A 39 6.96 7.61 -16.88
CA HIS A 39 8.29 7.01 -17.01
C HIS A 39 9.25 7.45 -15.90
N THR A 40 9.11 8.66 -15.37
CA THR A 40 9.86 9.09 -14.17
C THR A 40 9.44 8.30 -12.94
N ALA A 41 8.13 8.11 -12.71
CA ALA A 41 7.62 7.29 -11.63
C ALA A 41 8.10 5.83 -11.77
N LEU A 42 8.08 5.27 -12.98
CA LEU A 42 8.59 3.92 -13.22
C LEU A 42 10.08 3.82 -12.86
N TYR A 43 10.89 4.81 -13.22
CA TYR A 43 12.30 4.88 -12.80
C TYR A 43 12.44 4.96 -11.27
N GLN A 44 11.67 5.83 -10.60
CA GLN A 44 11.76 6.06 -9.16
C GLN A 44 11.33 4.82 -8.34
N SER A 45 10.30 4.10 -8.79
CA SER A 45 9.86 2.79 -8.24
C SER A 45 10.86 1.64 -8.42
N MET A 46 12.11 1.91 -8.82
CA MET A 46 13.14 0.89 -9.02
C MET A 46 14.48 1.29 -8.40
N LEU A 47 14.48 2.31 -7.53
CA LEU A 47 15.67 2.78 -6.83
C LEU A 47 15.87 2.12 -5.45
N ALA A 48 14.79 1.63 -4.84
CA ALA A 48 14.80 0.91 -3.57
C ALA A 48 13.81 -0.27 -3.61
N PRO A 49 14.01 -1.33 -2.80
CA PRO A 49 15.18 -1.67 -2.00
C PRO A 49 16.46 -1.88 -2.83
N THR A 50 17.64 -1.72 -2.21
CA THR A 50 18.94 -1.78 -2.90
C THR A 50 19.67 -3.10 -2.64
N LEU A 51 20.40 -3.60 -3.66
CA LEU A 51 21.26 -4.78 -3.52
C LEU A 51 22.40 -4.49 -2.54
N PHE A 52 22.57 -5.37 -1.55
CA PHE A 52 23.47 -5.19 -0.40
C PHE A 52 24.49 -6.32 -0.21
N SER A 53 24.45 -7.35 -1.04
CA SER A 53 25.49 -8.39 -1.08
C SER A 53 26.50 -8.15 -2.19
N ASP A 54 27.78 -8.40 -1.89
CA ASP A 54 28.86 -8.48 -2.88
C ASP A 54 28.68 -9.66 -3.84
N ILE A 55 29.48 -9.69 -4.91
CA ILE A 55 29.44 -10.75 -5.94
C ILE A 55 29.68 -12.17 -5.38
N ASN A 56 30.35 -12.27 -4.23
CA ASN A 56 30.58 -13.54 -3.53
C ASN A 56 29.47 -13.89 -2.52
N GLY A 57 28.38 -13.10 -2.50
CA GLY A 57 27.26 -13.23 -1.58
C GLY A 57 27.51 -12.65 -0.19
N GLN A 58 28.70 -12.11 0.10
CA GLN A 58 29.00 -11.56 1.43
C GLN A 58 28.30 -10.23 1.66
N TYR A 59 27.83 -10.01 2.89
CA TYR A 59 27.23 -8.75 3.33
C TYR A 59 27.45 -8.54 4.82
N LYS A 60 27.24 -7.32 5.31
CA LYS A 60 27.21 -7.00 6.74
C LYS A 60 25.86 -7.44 7.32
N GLY A 61 25.86 -8.36 8.28
CA GLY A 61 24.63 -8.78 8.98
C GLY A 61 24.03 -7.68 9.85
N ALA A 62 22.73 -7.82 10.16
CA ALA A 62 21.97 -6.88 10.99
C ALA A 62 22.27 -7.01 12.51
N ASP A 63 23.14 -7.95 12.90
CA ASP A 63 23.56 -8.09 14.30
C ASP A 63 24.37 -6.88 14.77
N SER A 64 24.36 -6.62 16.08
CA SER A 64 25.01 -5.46 16.68
C SER A 64 26.54 -5.42 16.48
N LEU A 65 27.15 -6.55 16.15
CA LEU A 65 28.59 -6.65 15.88
C LEU A 65 28.91 -6.44 14.38
N GLY A 66 27.90 -6.36 13.52
CA GLY A 66 28.05 -6.21 12.08
C GLY A 66 28.82 -7.37 11.45
N ALA A 67 28.60 -8.60 11.94
CA ALA A 67 29.35 -9.75 11.46
C ALA A 67 29.13 -9.97 9.96
N THR A 68 30.19 -10.35 9.24
CA THR A 68 30.06 -10.72 7.83
C THR A 68 29.25 -12.00 7.70
N ARG A 69 28.17 -11.94 6.93
CA ARG A 69 27.30 -13.07 6.58
C ARG A 69 27.43 -13.39 5.10
N THR A 70 26.78 -14.45 4.63
CA THR A 70 26.81 -14.86 3.23
C THR A 70 25.43 -15.30 2.77
N ALA A 71 24.88 -14.59 1.80
CA ALA A 71 23.61 -14.91 1.17
C ALA A 71 23.81 -16.13 0.27
N SER A 72 23.04 -17.18 0.51
CA SER A 72 23.15 -18.46 -0.21
C SER A 72 21.83 -18.78 -0.89
N GLY A 73 21.81 -18.74 -2.22
CA GLY A 73 20.61 -19.02 -3.01
C GLY A 73 19.63 -17.86 -3.16
N TYR A 74 20.00 -16.66 -2.70
CA TYR A 74 19.24 -15.41 -2.85
C TYR A 74 20.20 -14.22 -2.89
N GLN A 75 19.73 -13.05 -3.34
CA GLN A 75 20.46 -11.78 -3.23
C GLN A 75 20.02 -10.99 -2.00
N ARG A 76 20.97 -10.45 -1.22
CA ARG A 76 20.62 -9.64 -0.03
C ARG A 76 20.20 -8.24 -0.45
N TYR A 77 19.05 -7.79 0.01
CA TYR A 77 18.58 -6.40 -0.13
C TYR A 77 18.55 -5.67 1.23
N THR A 78 18.61 -4.33 1.17
CA THR A 78 18.48 -3.36 2.27
C THR A 78 17.66 -2.14 1.82
N THR A 79 17.42 -1.15 2.70
CA THR A 79 16.56 0.01 2.45
C THR A 79 15.09 -0.41 2.36
N PHE A 80 14.63 -1.05 3.44
CA PHE A 80 13.23 -1.48 3.56
C PHE A 80 12.43 -0.41 4.29
N SER A 81 11.92 0.58 3.55
CA SER A 81 11.02 1.63 4.07
C SER A 81 9.60 1.09 4.20
N LEU A 82 9.39 0.16 5.14
CA LEU A 82 8.25 -0.77 5.06
C LEU A 82 6.92 -0.12 5.40
N TRP A 83 6.89 0.91 6.25
CA TRP A 83 5.66 1.65 6.55
C TRP A 83 5.07 2.31 5.30
N ASP A 84 5.90 2.68 4.34
CA ASP A 84 5.48 3.26 3.06
C ASP A 84 5.23 2.17 2.03
N THR A 85 6.27 1.37 1.76
CA THR A 85 6.38 0.54 0.56
C THR A 85 5.48 -0.70 0.57
N PHE A 86 4.93 -1.12 1.72
CA PHE A 86 3.98 -2.24 1.74
C PHE A 86 2.69 -1.92 0.94
N ARG A 87 2.36 -0.62 0.81
CA ARG A 87 1.07 -0.15 0.30
C ARG A 87 0.94 -0.30 -1.21
N ALA A 88 1.98 0.06 -1.96
CA ALA A 88 1.98 -0.01 -3.43
C ALA A 88 3.30 -0.50 -4.04
N GLU A 89 4.45 -0.12 -3.49
CA GLU A 89 5.75 -0.45 -4.08
C GLU A 89 6.02 -1.97 -4.09
N HIS A 90 5.95 -2.63 -2.94
CA HIS A 90 6.09 -4.09 -2.88
C HIS A 90 5.01 -4.82 -3.68
N PRO A 91 3.72 -4.41 -3.65
CA PRO A 91 2.71 -4.93 -4.56
C PRO A 91 3.05 -4.79 -6.05
N LEU A 92 3.70 -3.69 -6.46
CA LEU A 92 4.16 -3.52 -7.84
C LEU A 92 5.25 -4.54 -8.19
N PHE A 93 6.18 -4.79 -7.26
CA PHE A 93 7.23 -5.81 -7.43
C PHE A 93 6.71 -7.23 -7.55
N THR A 94 5.58 -7.57 -6.92
CA THR A 94 4.97 -8.89 -7.14
C THR A 94 4.55 -9.13 -8.60
N ILE A 95 4.31 -8.06 -9.36
CA ILE A 95 3.98 -8.12 -10.80
C ILE A 95 5.26 -8.01 -11.64
N LEU A 96 6.08 -6.99 -11.37
CA LEU A 96 7.21 -6.62 -12.24
C LEU A 96 8.48 -7.39 -11.94
N HIS A 97 8.72 -7.79 -10.69
CA HIS A 97 9.95 -8.40 -10.21
C HIS A 97 9.70 -9.56 -9.22
N PRO A 98 8.91 -10.58 -9.58
CA PRO A 98 8.57 -11.66 -8.66
C PRO A 98 9.80 -12.37 -8.09
N GLY A 99 10.84 -12.63 -8.89
CA GLY A 99 12.09 -13.21 -8.38
C GLY A 99 12.82 -12.32 -7.37
N ARG A 100 12.88 -11.00 -7.59
CA ARG A 100 13.47 -10.07 -6.60
C ARG A 100 12.62 -9.96 -5.35
N THR A 101 11.30 -10.10 -5.48
CA THR A 101 10.39 -10.11 -4.34
C THR A 101 10.70 -11.28 -3.40
N GLU A 102 11.00 -12.46 -3.95
CA GLU A 102 11.44 -13.63 -3.15
C GLU A 102 12.78 -13.36 -2.45
N ASP A 103 13.75 -12.77 -3.16
CA ASP A 103 15.04 -12.35 -2.57
C ASP A 103 14.87 -11.30 -1.45
N MET A 104 13.95 -10.35 -1.63
CA MET A 104 13.62 -9.34 -0.62
C MET A 104 12.98 -9.97 0.62
N VAL A 105 12.05 -10.91 0.45
CA VAL A 105 11.48 -11.65 1.58
C VAL A 105 12.57 -12.46 2.30
N GLN A 106 13.43 -13.17 1.56
CA GLN A 106 14.55 -13.89 2.17
C GLN A 106 15.50 -12.97 2.92
N SER A 107 15.70 -11.74 2.43
CA SER A 107 16.48 -10.71 3.11
C SER A 107 15.83 -10.28 4.44
N MET A 108 14.50 -10.15 4.49
CA MET A 108 13.77 -9.89 5.75
C MET A 108 13.88 -11.04 6.74
N LEU A 109 13.84 -12.29 6.27
CA LEU A 109 14.02 -13.48 7.13
C LEU A 109 15.46 -13.62 7.64
N ALA A 110 16.46 -13.30 6.81
CA ALA A 110 17.85 -13.22 7.23
C ALA A 110 18.05 -12.13 8.29
N HIS A 111 17.45 -10.94 8.08
CA HIS A 111 17.42 -9.88 9.09
C HIS A 111 16.81 -10.40 10.40
N TYR A 112 15.68 -11.11 10.36
CA TYR A 112 15.08 -11.74 11.54
C TYR A 112 16.03 -12.71 12.28
N GLN A 113 16.76 -13.55 11.55
CA GLN A 113 17.71 -14.48 12.17
C GLN A 113 18.93 -13.78 12.79
N GLU A 114 19.31 -12.62 12.25
CA GLU A 114 20.46 -11.82 12.69
C GLU A 114 20.12 -10.88 13.85
N TYR A 115 18.98 -10.20 13.76
CA TYR A 115 18.53 -9.15 14.67
C TYR A 115 17.53 -9.66 15.74
N GLY A 116 16.75 -10.69 15.40
CA GLY A 116 15.79 -11.34 16.29
C GLY A 116 14.32 -10.95 16.06
N LEU A 117 14.07 -9.92 15.25
CA LEU A 117 12.75 -9.43 14.81
C LEU A 117 12.80 -9.15 13.30
N LEU A 118 11.65 -9.20 12.62
CA LEU A 118 11.56 -8.68 11.25
C LEU A 118 11.87 -7.17 11.23
N PRO A 119 12.43 -6.67 10.11
CA PRO A 119 12.75 -5.25 10.00
C PRO A 119 11.49 -4.39 10.04
N VAL A 120 11.59 -3.23 10.69
CA VAL A 120 10.63 -2.13 10.63
C VAL A 120 11.10 -1.15 9.58
N TRP A 121 12.33 -0.64 9.73
CA TRP A 121 12.99 0.22 8.76
C TRP A 121 14.49 -0.09 8.71
N ASP A 122 14.86 -0.98 7.79
CA ASP A 122 16.24 -1.45 7.60
C ASP A 122 17.04 -0.49 6.69
N LEU A 123 18.15 0.05 7.22
CA LEU A 123 19.10 0.90 6.49
C LEU A 123 20.53 0.36 6.56
N MET A 124 21.06 -0.09 5.41
CA MET A 124 22.44 -0.59 5.28
C MET A 124 22.77 -1.69 6.31
N GLY A 125 21.84 -2.63 6.47
CA GLY A 125 21.92 -3.73 7.43
C GLY A 125 21.87 -3.28 8.89
N ASN A 126 21.08 -2.26 9.21
CA ASN A 126 20.80 -1.85 10.59
C ASN A 126 19.30 -1.55 10.70
N GLU A 127 18.68 -1.98 11.80
CA GLU A 127 17.35 -1.51 12.16
C GLU A 127 17.44 -0.07 12.70
N THR A 128 16.50 0.78 12.29
CA THR A 128 16.37 2.18 12.73
C THR A 128 15.14 2.42 13.59
N ASP A 129 14.21 1.46 13.64
CA ASP A 129 12.91 1.54 14.30
C ASP A 129 12.07 2.74 13.82
N MET A 130 12.35 3.26 12.61
CA MET A 130 11.69 4.45 12.08
C MET A 130 10.26 4.13 11.64
N MET A 131 9.34 5.05 11.95
CA MET A 131 7.89 4.92 11.79
C MET A 131 7.26 3.91 12.77
N ILE A 132 6.19 3.23 12.36
CA ILE A 132 5.39 2.35 13.22
C ILE A 132 4.99 1.06 12.49
N GLY A 133 4.30 0.17 13.19
CA GLY A 133 3.81 -1.09 12.62
C GLY A 133 4.87 -2.19 12.59
N TYR A 134 4.51 -3.33 12.02
CA TYR A 134 5.46 -4.40 11.69
C TYR A 134 5.25 -4.86 10.24
N HIS A 135 5.35 -3.88 9.34
CA HIS A 135 4.92 -3.98 7.94
C HIS A 135 5.76 -4.88 7.03
N ALA A 136 6.82 -5.52 7.54
CA ALA A 136 7.39 -6.69 6.86
C ALA A 136 6.34 -7.81 6.68
N VAL A 137 5.39 -7.93 7.63
CA VAL A 137 4.31 -8.92 7.61
C VAL A 137 3.45 -8.82 6.34
N PRO A 138 2.77 -7.70 6.02
CA PRO A 138 1.98 -7.59 4.80
C PRO A 138 2.78 -7.83 3.52
N VAL A 139 4.07 -7.46 3.47
CA VAL A 139 4.93 -7.74 2.30
C VAL A 139 5.14 -9.24 2.11
N ILE A 140 5.45 -9.97 3.19
CA ILE A 140 5.64 -11.42 3.18
C ILE A 140 4.34 -12.13 2.79
N VAL A 141 3.22 -11.72 3.39
CA VAL A 141 1.91 -12.33 3.15
C VAL A 141 1.42 -12.03 1.75
N ASP A 142 1.65 -10.83 1.21
CA ASP A 142 1.32 -10.50 -0.17
C ASP A 142 2.07 -11.41 -1.17
N ALA A 143 3.39 -11.51 -1.02
CA ALA A 143 4.21 -12.41 -1.83
C ALA A 143 3.70 -13.87 -1.73
N TYR A 144 3.38 -14.32 -0.51
CA TYR A 144 2.81 -15.65 -0.30
C TYR A 144 1.43 -15.78 -0.98
N GLN A 145 0.46 -14.89 -0.77
CA GLN A 145 -0.87 -15.08 -1.38
C GLN A 145 -0.84 -15.06 -2.92
N LYS A 146 0.16 -14.40 -3.51
CA LYS A 146 0.37 -14.33 -4.96
C LYS A 146 1.18 -15.47 -5.57
N GLY A 147 1.55 -16.48 -4.78
CA GLY A 147 2.21 -17.68 -5.27
C GLY A 147 3.74 -17.62 -5.28
N LEU A 148 4.36 -16.56 -4.76
CA LEU A 148 5.81 -16.46 -4.59
C LEU A 148 6.21 -17.27 -3.35
N ARG A 149 7.06 -18.29 -3.53
CA ARG A 149 7.35 -19.35 -2.53
C ARG A 149 8.85 -19.63 -2.38
N GLY A 150 9.72 -18.81 -2.94
CA GLY A 150 11.18 -18.93 -2.85
C GLY A 150 11.78 -18.72 -1.46
N PHE A 151 10.97 -18.82 -0.39
CA PHE A 151 11.35 -18.64 1.01
C PHE A 151 10.69 -19.66 1.93
N ASP A 152 11.28 -19.86 3.11
CA ASP A 152 10.76 -20.77 4.12
C ASP A 152 9.51 -20.16 4.78
N ALA A 153 8.35 -20.72 4.45
CA ALA A 153 7.06 -20.23 4.92
C ALA A 153 6.84 -20.46 6.43
N GLU A 154 7.43 -21.50 7.01
CA GLU A 154 7.34 -21.79 8.44
C GLU A 154 8.21 -20.83 9.24
N LEU A 155 9.45 -20.59 8.77
CA LEU A 155 10.32 -19.56 9.34
C LEU A 155 9.69 -18.16 9.22
N ALA A 156 9.08 -17.85 8.07
CA ALA A 156 8.37 -16.60 7.89
C ALA A 156 7.25 -16.44 8.90
N PHE A 157 6.41 -17.47 9.08
CA PHE A 157 5.35 -17.46 10.08
C PHE A 157 5.86 -17.29 11.51
N GLU A 158 6.95 -17.97 11.88
CA GLU A 158 7.62 -17.79 13.17
C GLU A 158 8.07 -16.33 13.37
N ALA A 159 8.75 -15.76 12.37
CA ALA A 159 9.27 -14.40 12.41
C ALA A 159 8.15 -13.37 12.59
N MET A 160 7.08 -13.48 11.80
CA MET A 160 5.90 -12.62 11.90
C MET A 160 5.25 -12.69 13.28
N LYS A 161 5.04 -13.90 13.80
CA LYS A 161 4.45 -14.11 15.12
C LYS A 161 5.32 -13.54 16.23
N LYS A 162 6.64 -13.68 16.14
CA LYS A 162 7.57 -13.10 17.13
C LYS A 162 7.55 -11.58 17.11
N SER A 163 7.56 -10.95 15.93
CA SER A 163 7.41 -9.50 15.79
C SER A 163 6.08 -8.98 16.34
N ALA A 164 4.98 -9.69 16.13
CA ALA A 164 3.65 -9.27 16.61
C ALA A 164 3.37 -9.60 18.10
N LEU A 165 4.26 -10.32 18.78
CA LEU A 165 4.10 -10.75 20.18
C LEU A 165 5.16 -10.16 21.14
N GLN A 166 6.06 -9.29 20.66
CA GLN A 166 7.01 -8.59 21.52
C GLN A 166 6.33 -7.59 22.47
N ASP A 167 7.01 -7.13 23.53
CA ASP A 167 6.43 -6.19 24.50
C ASP A 167 6.63 -4.71 24.14
N GLN A 168 7.54 -4.41 23.20
CA GLN A 168 7.92 -3.05 22.85
C GLN A 168 6.88 -2.35 21.94
N PHE A 169 7.04 -1.05 21.71
CA PHE A 169 6.22 -0.27 20.77
C PHE A 169 4.70 -0.36 21.03
N GLY A 170 4.31 -0.37 22.31
CA GLY A 170 2.91 -0.45 22.73
C GLY A 170 2.25 -1.83 22.59
N LEU A 171 2.94 -2.84 22.04
CA LEU A 171 2.35 -4.17 21.77
C LEU A 171 1.92 -4.92 23.03
N LYS A 172 2.59 -4.70 24.16
CA LYS A 172 2.13 -5.26 25.44
C LYS A 172 0.72 -4.76 25.79
N ALA A 173 0.52 -3.44 25.79
CA ALA A 173 -0.77 -2.83 26.10
C ALA A 173 -1.83 -3.21 25.05
N TYR A 174 -1.47 -3.23 23.77
CA TYR A 174 -2.33 -3.70 22.68
C TYR A 174 -2.87 -5.11 22.93
N ARG A 175 -2.02 -6.07 23.35
CA ARG A 175 -2.47 -7.44 23.66
C ARG A 175 -3.31 -7.53 24.92
N GLU A 176 -3.05 -6.70 25.93
CA GLU A 176 -3.79 -6.69 27.19
C GLU A 176 -5.19 -6.06 27.04
N HIS A 177 -5.34 -5.05 26.18
CA HIS A 177 -6.57 -4.25 26.07
C HIS A 177 -7.34 -4.42 24.74
N GLY A 178 -6.71 -4.99 23.70
CA GLY A 178 -7.26 -5.02 22.34
C GLY A 178 -7.21 -3.69 21.60
N TYR A 179 -6.47 -2.72 22.14
CA TYR A 179 -6.07 -1.43 21.57
C TYR A 179 -4.96 -0.86 22.45
N ILE A 180 -4.25 0.17 21.98
CA ILE A 180 -3.27 0.87 22.82
C ILE A 180 -3.97 2.00 23.56
N PRO A 181 -4.01 2.01 24.90
CA PRO A 181 -4.54 3.13 25.64
C PRO A 181 -3.72 4.41 25.41
N ALA A 182 -4.40 5.53 25.19
CA ALA A 182 -3.79 6.79 24.75
C ALA A 182 -2.73 7.36 25.73
N GLU A 183 -2.86 7.07 27.02
CA GLU A 183 -1.92 7.48 28.08
C GLU A 183 -0.70 6.56 28.20
N THR A 184 -0.69 5.39 27.55
CA THR A 184 0.37 4.38 27.72
C THR A 184 1.46 4.46 26.66
N PHE A 185 1.13 4.91 25.45
CA PHE A 185 2.08 5.02 24.35
C PHE A 185 1.60 6.10 23.35
N PRO A 186 2.52 6.92 22.77
CA PRO A 186 2.16 7.90 21.74
C PRO A 186 1.61 7.20 20.49
N GLU A 187 0.90 7.94 19.64
CA GLU A 187 0.41 7.47 18.33
C GLU A 187 -0.50 6.24 18.44
N SER A 188 -1.11 6.09 19.61
CA SER A 188 -1.89 4.92 20.04
C SER A 188 -2.95 4.48 19.02
N VAL A 189 -3.60 5.42 18.34
CA VAL A 189 -4.64 5.11 17.36
C VAL A 189 -4.02 4.60 16.07
N SER A 190 -3.01 5.28 15.52
CA SER A 190 -2.31 4.80 14.31
C SER A 190 -1.78 3.39 14.49
N LEU A 191 -1.04 3.17 15.59
CA LEU A 191 -0.47 1.87 15.93
C LEU A 191 -1.55 0.80 16.08
N THR A 192 -2.66 1.10 16.76
CA THR A 192 -3.75 0.12 16.92
C THR A 192 -4.36 -0.28 15.57
N LEU A 193 -4.58 0.70 14.68
CA LEU A 193 -5.17 0.46 13.35
C LEU A 193 -4.23 -0.35 12.45
N GLU A 194 -2.94 -0.01 12.46
CA GLU A 194 -1.92 -0.68 11.66
C GLU A 194 -1.59 -2.08 12.18
N TYR A 195 -1.49 -2.27 13.50
CA TYR A 195 -1.36 -3.60 14.10
C TYR A 195 -2.57 -4.50 13.81
N ALA A 196 -3.79 -3.94 13.78
CA ALA A 196 -4.97 -4.71 13.41
C ALA A 196 -4.90 -5.21 11.95
N TYR A 197 -4.37 -4.40 11.03
CA TYR A 197 -4.15 -4.82 9.65
C TYR A 197 -3.02 -5.85 9.53
N ASP A 198 -1.89 -5.62 10.18
CA ASP A 198 -0.77 -6.57 10.16
C ASP A 198 -1.19 -7.91 10.79
N ASP A 199 -1.98 -7.90 11.88
CA ASP A 199 -2.54 -9.10 12.48
C ASP A 199 -3.49 -9.85 11.54
N TRP A 200 -4.29 -9.13 10.74
CA TRP A 200 -5.09 -9.77 9.70
C TRP A 200 -4.19 -10.52 8.70
N CYS A 201 -3.08 -9.92 8.28
CA CYS A 201 -2.11 -10.57 7.40
C CYS A 201 -1.55 -11.86 8.04
N ILE A 202 -1.19 -11.84 9.33
CA ILE A 202 -0.72 -13.04 10.05
C ILE A 202 -1.81 -14.11 10.09
N ALA A 203 -3.07 -13.73 10.34
CA ALA A 203 -4.20 -14.66 10.32
C ALA A 203 -4.31 -15.35 8.94
N GLN A 204 -4.17 -14.59 7.85
CA GLN A 204 -4.24 -15.14 6.50
C GLN A 204 -3.09 -16.11 6.20
N MET A 205 -1.88 -15.85 6.69
CA MET A 205 -0.77 -16.81 6.60
C MET A 205 -1.02 -18.05 7.45
N ALA A 206 -1.48 -17.88 8.70
CA ALA A 206 -1.80 -18.99 9.59
C ALA A 206 -2.83 -19.93 8.95
N LYS A 207 -3.88 -19.37 8.34
CA LYS A 207 -4.88 -20.11 7.58
C LYS A 207 -4.27 -20.87 6.42
N ALA A 208 -3.41 -20.23 5.62
CA ALA A 208 -2.76 -20.87 4.48
C ALA A 208 -1.83 -22.03 4.88
N LEU A 209 -1.24 -21.97 6.08
CA LEU A 209 -0.39 -23.02 6.66
C LEU A 209 -1.15 -24.04 7.52
N GLY A 210 -2.49 -23.94 7.62
CA GLY A 210 -3.31 -24.85 8.44
C GLY A 210 -3.13 -24.70 9.96
N LYS A 211 -2.72 -23.52 10.42
CA LYS A 211 -2.49 -23.20 11.85
C LYS A 211 -3.74 -22.57 12.48
N GLU A 212 -4.78 -23.38 12.63
CA GLU A 212 -6.13 -22.91 13.01
C GLU A 212 -6.18 -22.07 14.30
N ALA A 213 -5.46 -22.50 15.35
CA ALA A 213 -5.46 -21.76 16.62
C ALA A 213 -4.82 -20.36 16.49
N ASP A 214 -3.79 -20.24 15.65
CA ASP A 214 -3.18 -18.95 15.36
C ASP A 214 -4.05 -18.11 14.42
N TYR A 215 -4.73 -18.73 13.45
CA TYR A 215 -5.70 -18.05 12.60
C TYR A 215 -6.77 -17.35 13.44
N GLU A 216 -7.40 -18.07 14.37
CA GLU A 216 -8.45 -17.51 15.23
C GLU A 216 -7.91 -16.41 16.16
N LEU A 217 -6.73 -16.60 16.75
CA LEU A 217 -6.08 -15.60 17.61
C LEU A 217 -5.84 -14.29 16.85
N PHE A 218 -5.21 -14.36 15.69
CA PHE A 218 -4.85 -13.18 14.92
C PHE A 218 -6.06 -12.56 14.22
N LEU A 219 -7.07 -13.34 13.85
CA LEU A 219 -8.34 -12.82 13.32
C LEU A 219 -9.11 -12.04 14.40
N GLN A 220 -9.12 -12.51 15.65
CA GLN A 220 -9.68 -11.75 16.77
C GLN A 220 -8.94 -10.41 16.94
N ARG A 221 -7.61 -10.43 16.88
CA ARG A 221 -6.79 -9.21 16.97
C ARG A 221 -6.98 -8.28 15.78
N ALA A 222 -7.27 -8.80 14.59
CA ALA A 222 -7.59 -7.98 13.42
C ALA A 222 -8.85 -7.10 13.61
N ALA A 223 -9.72 -7.41 14.58
CA ALA A 223 -10.87 -6.59 14.94
C ALA A 223 -10.55 -5.43 15.90
N SER A 224 -9.28 -5.26 16.31
CA SER A 224 -8.82 -4.27 17.29
C SER A 224 -8.92 -2.81 16.84
N TYR A 225 -9.34 -2.54 15.59
CA TYR A 225 -9.69 -1.19 15.17
C TYR A 225 -11.00 -0.69 15.82
N ARG A 226 -11.89 -1.61 16.20
CA ARG A 226 -13.25 -1.28 16.69
C ARG A 226 -13.28 -0.49 18.00
N PRO A 227 -12.45 -0.81 19.02
CA PRO A 227 -12.44 -0.07 20.28
C PRO A 227 -12.10 1.42 20.16
N ASN A 228 -11.37 1.84 19.12
CA ASN A 228 -11.06 3.25 18.88
C ASN A 228 -12.16 4.00 18.12
N PHE A 229 -13.18 3.33 17.58
CA PHE A 229 -14.25 4.03 16.86
C PHE A 229 -15.23 4.68 17.84
N ASP A 230 -15.23 6.02 17.89
CA ASP A 230 -16.17 6.82 18.68
C ASP A 230 -17.47 7.06 17.87
N PRO A 231 -18.59 6.40 18.22
CA PRO A 231 -19.83 6.53 17.45
C PRO A 231 -20.45 7.93 17.51
N SER A 232 -20.08 8.75 18.51
CA SER A 232 -20.63 10.12 18.65
C SER A 232 -20.00 11.09 17.66
N THR A 233 -18.73 10.89 17.30
CA THR A 233 -17.99 11.75 16.36
C THR A 233 -17.74 11.07 15.00
N LYS A 234 -17.94 9.75 14.92
CA LYS A 234 -17.65 8.89 13.78
C LYS A 234 -16.19 9.02 13.31
N PHE A 235 -15.27 9.05 14.27
CA PHE A 235 -13.84 9.03 14.04
C PHE A 235 -13.19 7.93 14.87
N MET A 236 -12.03 7.46 14.42
CA MET A 236 -11.11 6.79 15.32
C MET A 236 -10.56 7.81 16.31
N ARG A 237 -10.56 7.49 17.60
CA ARG A 237 -10.23 8.41 18.69
C ARG A 237 -9.41 7.69 19.75
N GLY A 238 -8.47 8.44 20.33
CA GLY A 238 -7.69 7.97 21.48
C GLY A 238 -8.63 7.57 22.62
N ARG A 239 -8.34 6.43 23.23
CA ARG A 239 -9.16 5.86 24.30
C ARG A 239 -8.26 5.45 25.43
N SER A 240 -8.63 5.73 26.67
CA SER A 240 -7.86 5.36 27.85
C SER A 240 -8.12 3.93 28.30
N ALA A 241 -7.30 3.42 29.22
CA ALA A 241 -7.38 2.05 29.71
C ALA A 241 -8.68 1.77 30.49
N ASP A 242 -9.24 2.81 31.13
CA ASP A 242 -10.56 2.79 31.78
C ASP A 242 -11.74 3.00 30.79
N GLY A 243 -11.43 3.11 29.50
CA GLY A 243 -12.39 3.16 28.40
C GLY A 243 -12.95 4.54 28.08
N GLN A 244 -12.45 5.61 28.70
CA GLN A 244 -12.85 6.99 28.39
C GLN A 244 -12.24 7.48 27.07
N TRP A 245 -12.94 8.37 26.39
CA TRP A 245 -12.42 9.00 25.17
C TRP A 245 -11.49 10.17 25.50
N GLN A 246 -10.34 10.25 24.82
CA GLN A 246 -9.39 11.36 24.96
C GLN A 246 -10.09 12.69 24.69
N SER A 247 -10.02 13.63 25.63
CA SER A 247 -10.72 14.92 25.59
C SER A 247 -9.79 16.05 26.07
N PRO A 248 -9.83 17.26 25.47
CA PRO A 248 -10.67 17.67 24.36
C PRO A 248 -10.32 16.96 23.05
N PHE A 249 -11.28 16.83 22.13
CA PHE A 249 -11.08 16.19 20.83
C PHE A 249 -11.29 17.21 19.71
N SER A 250 -10.26 17.35 18.87
CA SER A 250 -10.33 18.07 17.60
C SER A 250 -9.92 17.11 16.49
N PRO A 251 -10.80 16.82 15.51
CA PRO A 251 -10.47 15.87 14.45
C PRO A 251 -9.43 16.39 13.47
N THR A 252 -9.14 17.70 13.47
CA THR A 252 -8.12 18.33 12.62
C THR A 252 -6.78 18.51 13.33
N ALA A 253 -6.67 18.18 14.62
CA ALA A 253 -5.43 18.36 15.37
C ALA A 253 -4.36 17.37 14.90
N TYR A 254 -3.26 17.90 14.36
CA TYR A 254 -2.13 17.11 13.89
C TYR A 254 -1.31 16.54 15.07
N ASN A 255 -1.05 17.38 16.08
CA ASN A 255 -0.26 17.00 17.27
C ASN A 255 -1.13 16.52 18.43
N SER A 256 -2.14 15.69 18.17
CA SER A 256 -3.04 15.16 19.20
C SER A 256 -2.38 14.12 20.14
N GLY A 257 -1.20 13.61 19.75
CA GLY A 257 -0.52 12.49 20.39
C GLY A 257 -1.13 11.12 20.08
N ALA A 258 -2.24 11.06 19.35
CA ALA A 258 -2.94 9.81 19.00
C ALA A 258 -2.62 9.31 17.58
N PHE A 259 -2.19 10.20 16.70
CA PHE A 259 -1.93 9.93 15.30
C PHE A 259 -0.48 10.24 14.95
N ILE A 260 0.10 9.47 14.02
CA ILE A 260 1.45 9.68 13.50
C ILE A 260 1.31 10.39 12.16
N GLU A 261 2.04 11.49 11.97
CA GLU A 261 2.05 12.29 10.73
C GLU A 261 0.68 12.68 10.16
N ALA A 262 -0.36 12.71 11.00
CA ALA A 262 -1.73 12.82 10.53
C ALA A 262 -2.69 13.27 11.64
N ASN A 263 -3.96 13.40 11.28
CA ASN A 263 -5.06 13.65 12.21
C ASN A 263 -6.18 12.61 12.07
N ALA A 264 -7.26 12.78 12.83
CA ALA A 264 -8.37 11.83 12.84
C ALA A 264 -9.09 11.72 11.48
N TRP A 265 -9.12 12.81 10.69
CA TRP A 265 -9.68 12.78 9.34
C TRP A 265 -8.95 11.84 8.41
N GLN A 266 -7.64 11.72 8.55
CA GLN A 266 -6.81 10.90 7.67
C GLN A 266 -6.77 9.44 8.14
N TYR A 267 -6.54 9.18 9.43
CA TYR A 267 -6.34 7.81 9.93
C TYR A 267 -7.63 7.00 10.11
N THR A 268 -8.80 7.64 10.23
CA THR A 268 -10.08 6.92 10.45
C THR A 268 -10.38 5.88 9.36
N TRP A 269 -9.78 6.04 8.19
CA TRP A 269 -9.99 5.19 7.02
C TRP A 269 -9.04 3.99 6.93
N PHE A 270 -8.06 3.89 7.84
CA PHE A 270 -7.06 2.81 7.82
C PHE A 270 -7.62 1.51 8.41
N VAL A 271 -8.55 0.89 7.68
CA VAL A 271 -9.09 -0.46 7.95
C VAL A 271 -9.19 -1.24 6.63
N PRO A 272 -8.07 -1.38 5.88
CA PRO A 272 -8.11 -1.92 4.52
C PRO A 272 -8.56 -3.39 4.45
N HIS A 273 -8.35 -4.17 5.52
CA HIS A 273 -8.80 -5.56 5.62
C HIS A 273 -10.29 -5.71 5.91
N ASP A 274 -10.97 -4.67 6.44
CA ASP A 274 -12.35 -4.76 6.90
C ASP A 274 -13.17 -3.49 6.63
N VAL A 275 -13.12 -3.00 5.39
CA VAL A 275 -13.88 -1.81 4.98
C VAL A 275 -15.39 -2.00 5.18
N ALA A 276 -15.92 -3.21 4.96
CA ALA A 276 -17.32 -3.53 5.27
C ALA A 276 -17.66 -3.36 6.77
N GLY A 277 -16.77 -3.78 7.67
CA GLY A 277 -16.90 -3.53 9.10
C GLY A 277 -16.89 -2.03 9.43
N LEU A 278 -16.01 -1.26 8.81
CA LEU A 278 -15.97 0.20 8.98
C LEU A 278 -17.24 0.89 8.46
N ILE A 279 -17.77 0.47 7.30
CA ILE A 279 -19.05 0.94 6.76
C ILE A 279 -20.18 0.69 7.78
N THR A 280 -20.19 -0.49 8.39
CA THR A 280 -21.18 -0.84 9.42
C THR A 280 -21.09 0.08 10.63
N LEU A 281 -19.87 0.33 11.14
CA LEU A 281 -19.63 1.26 12.25
C LEU A 281 -20.09 2.69 11.94
N MET A 282 -19.91 3.16 10.70
CA MET A 282 -20.33 4.51 10.29
C MET A 282 -21.85 4.68 10.10
N GLY A 283 -22.60 3.57 10.06
CA GLY A 283 -24.05 3.53 9.90
C GLY A 283 -24.52 3.20 8.49
N GLY A 284 -23.72 2.46 7.71
CA GLY A 284 -24.05 1.99 6.36
C GLY A 284 -23.48 2.84 5.23
N ASP A 285 -23.67 2.36 4.00
CA ASP A 285 -23.05 2.89 2.77
C ASP A 285 -23.20 4.41 2.60
N ALA A 286 -24.41 4.94 2.83
CA ALA A 286 -24.68 6.37 2.67
C ALA A 286 -23.92 7.22 3.71
N ALA A 287 -23.98 6.84 4.98
CA ALA A 287 -23.30 7.56 6.05
C ALA A 287 -21.77 7.50 5.91
N PHE A 288 -21.24 6.36 5.44
CA PHE A 288 -19.84 6.21 5.10
C PHE A 288 -19.44 7.13 3.94
N ALA A 289 -20.21 7.12 2.83
CA ALA A 289 -19.93 7.96 1.66
C ALA A 289 -20.03 9.45 1.97
N ASP A 290 -20.99 9.89 2.79
CA ASP A 290 -21.14 11.30 3.21
C ASP A 290 -19.96 11.74 4.08
N LYS A 291 -19.51 10.87 5.00
CA LYS A 291 -18.30 11.12 5.80
C LYS A 291 -17.06 11.21 4.91
N LEU A 292 -16.97 10.34 3.90
CA LEU A 292 -15.87 10.33 2.95
C LEU A 292 -15.88 11.59 2.05
N ASP A 293 -17.05 12.03 1.58
CA ASP A 293 -17.19 13.29 0.86
C ASP A 293 -16.69 14.47 1.70
N SER A 294 -17.02 14.49 3.00
CA SER A 294 -16.60 15.57 3.89
C SER A 294 -15.08 15.67 4.06
N LEU A 295 -14.34 14.56 3.95
CA LEU A 295 -12.87 14.56 3.96
C LEU A 295 -12.32 15.49 2.88
N PHE A 296 -12.88 15.48 1.67
CA PHE A 296 -12.39 16.25 0.53
C PHE A 296 -12.89 17.71 0.52
N LEU A 297 -13.71 18.10 1.51
CA LEU A 297 -14.36 19.41 1.61
C LEU A 297 -13.92 20.21 2.83
N VAL A 298 -13.70 19.55 3.97
CA VAL A 298 -13.31 20.22 5.22
C VAL A 298 -11.88 20.74 5.09
N GLU A 299 -11.62 21.98 5.49
CA GLU A 299 -10.28 22.57 5.45
C GLU A 299 -9.52 22.34 6.75
N GLN A 300 -8.18 22.40 6.69
CA GLN A 300 -7.33 22.38 7.89
C GLN A 300 -7.47 23.68 8.68
N GLN A 301 -7.58 23.56 10.00
CA GLN A 301 -7.74 24.71 10.90
C GLN A 301 -6.45 25.00 11.67
N GLY A 302 -6.02 26.27 11.65
CA GLY A 302 -5.25 26.92 12.71
C GLY A 302 -3.83 26.43 13.02
N GLU A 303 -3.37 25.34 12.42
CA GLU A 303 -2.06 24.75 12.72
C GLU A 303 -1.09 24.91 11.54
N GLN A 304 0.13 25.38 11.83
CA GLN A 304 1.23 25.26 10.90
C GLN A 304 1.63 23.80 10.84
N LEU A 305 1.37 23.17 9.70
CA LEU A 305 1.72 21.77 9.45
C LEU A 305 3.19 21.66 9.04
N PRO A 306 3.82 20.50 9.25
CA PRO A 306 5.16 20.25 8.71
C PRO A 306 5.18 20.35 7.18
N GLU A 307 6.31 20.77 6.61
CA GLU A 307 6.44 21.00 5.16
C GLU A 307 6.30 19.71 4.32
N TRP A 308 6.61 18.56 4.92
CA TRP A 308 6.52 17.26 4.25
C TRP A 308 5.09 16.74 4.14
N ILE A 309 4.13 17.31 4.88
CA ILE A 309 2.71 16.99 4.75
C ILE A 309 2.07 17.97 3.77
N SER A 310 1.98 17.59 2.50
CA SER A 310 1.40 18.46 1.47
C SER A 310 0.50 17.72 0.46
N GLY A 311 0.05 18.42 -0.59
CA GLY A 311 -0.92 17.84 -1.55
C GLY A 311 -2.35 17.75 -1.00
N TYR A 312 -2.81 18.80 -0.32
CA TYR A 312 -4.15 18.86 0.29
C TYR A 312 -5.29 18.93 -0.73
N ILE A 313 -6.33 18.14 -0.50
CA ILE A 313 -7.67 18.31 -1.07
C ILE A 313 -8.67 18.23 0.09
N GLY A 314 -9.03 19.38 0.66
CA GLY A 314 -9.73 19.40 1.95
C GLY A 314 -8.80 18.89 3.06
N GLN A 315 -9.19 17.82 3.75
CA GLN A 315 -8.42 17.09 4.76
C GLN A 315 -7.65 15.88 4.19
N TYR A 316 -7.94 15.49 2.94
CA TYR A 316 -7.14 14.48 2.25
C TYR A 316 -5.75 15.03 1.97
N VAL A 317 -4.71 14.27 2.32
CA VAL A 317 -3.30 14.58 2.08
C VAL A 317 -2.76 13.50 1.17
N HIS A 318 -2.29 13.91 -0.02
CA HIS A 318 -1.72 12.95 -0.95
C HIS A 318 -0.22 12.73 -0.75
N GLY A 319 0.52 13.71 -0.25
CA GLY A 319 1.94 13.58 0.03
C GLY A 319 2.28 12.79 1.29
N ASN A 320 1.35 11.97 1.77
CA ASN A 320 1.54 11.15 2.96
C ASN A 320 0.73 9.84 2.83
N GLU A 321 1.36 8.76 3.25
CA GLU A 321 1.03 7.36 3.03
C GLU A 321 -0.32 6.89 3.58
N PRO A 322 -0.77 7.33 4.78
CA PRO A 322 -2.00 6.82 5.40
C PRO A 322 -3.25 7.05 4.53
N GLY A 323 -3.22 8.02 3.63
CA GLY A 323 -4.34 8.41 2.80
C GLY A 323 -4.42 7.72 1.44
N HIS A 324 -3.37 7.03 0.97
CA HIS A 324 -3.24 6.61 -0.43
C HIS A 324 -4.41 5.74 -0.97
N HIS A 325 -5.00 4.89 -0.13
CA HIS A 325 -6.12 4.03 -0.51
C HIS A 325 -7.51 4.70 -0.44
N ILE A 326 -7.63 5.84 0.24
CA ILE A 326 -8.91 6.47 0.59
C ILE A 326 -9.83 6.72 -0.63
N PRO A 327 -9.35 7.27 -1.77
CA PRO A 327 -10.23 7.52 -2.91
C PRO A 327 -10.86 6.24 -3.49
N TYR A 328 -10.22 5.09 -3.29
CA TYR A 328 -10.73 3.79 -3.73
C TYR A 328 -11.86 3.25 -2.85
N LEU A 329 -12.02 3.77 -1.62
CA LEU A 329 -13.05 3.33 -0.68
C LEU A 329 -14.49 3.58 -1.16
N TYR A 330 -14.69 4.51 -2.09
CA TYR A 330 -15.98 4.70 -2.76
C TYR A 330 -16.48 3.45 -3.49
N ASN A 331 -15.58 2.58 -3.97
CA ASN A 331 -15.96 1.28 -4.55
C ASN A 331 -16.64 0.39 -3.50
N TYR A 332 -16.21 0.45 -2.24
CA TYR A 332 -16.79 -0.34 -1.16
C TYR A 332 -18.17 0.20 -0.75
N ALA A 333 -18.42 1.50 -0.89
CA ALA A 333 -19.74 2.11 -0.62
C ALA A 333 -20.70 2.09 -1.82
N GLY A 334 -20.32 1.46 -2.94
CA GLY A 334 -21.16 1.37 -4.15
C GLY A 334 -21.31 2.70 -4.90
N GLN A 335 -20.33 3.60 -4.77
CA GLN A 335 -20.31 4.89 -5.45
C GLN A 335 -19.00 5.13 -6.23
N PRO A 336 -18.53 4.15 -7.04
CA PRO A 336 -17.19 4.18 -7.64
C PRO A 336 -16.90 5.44 -8.47
N TRP A 337 -17.92 6.04 -9.09
CA TRP A 337 -17.77 7.27 -9.88
C TRP A 337 -17.23 8.46 -9.08
N LYS A 338 -17.47 8.53 -7.76
CA LYS A 338 -16.89 9.58 -6.91
C LYS A 338 -15.38 9.41 -6.80
N GLY A 339 -14.91 8.18 -6.57
CA GLY A 339 -13.49 7.83 -6.56
C GLY A 339 -12.81 8.10 -7.90
N GLN A 340 -13.46 7.73 -9.02
CA GLN A 340 -12.94 7.99 -10.37
C GLN A 340 -12.59 9.46 -10.61
N ALA A 341 -13.49 10.39 -10.25
CA ALA A 341 -13.25 11.82 -10.40
C ALA A 341 -12.11 12.32 -9.51
N LEU A 342 -12.03 11.86 -8.27
CA LEU A 342 -10.98 12.24 -7.32
C LEU A 342 -9.61 11.73 -7.75
N LEU A 343 -9.50 10.48 -8.16
CA LEU A 343 -8.24 9.89 -8.65
C LEU A 343 -7.70 10.66 -9.86
N ARG A 344 -8.57 11.01 -10.81
CA ARG A 344 -8.20 11.80 -11.97
C ARG A 344 -7.77 13.22 -11.61
N ARG A 345 -8.38 13.82 -10.59
CA ARG A 345 -7.95 15.11 -10.04
C ARG A 345 -6.57 15.01 -9.39
N ILE A 346 -6.37 14.02 -8.50
CA ILE A 346 -5.11 13.80 -7.79
C ILE A 346 -3.95 13.64 -8.78
N MET A 347 -4.06 12.71 -9.72
CA MET A 347 -3.02 12.47 -10.73
C MET A 347 -2.72 13.70 -11.59
N ALA A 348 -3.72 14.52 -11.91
CA ALA A 348 -3.55 15.69 -12.76
C ALA A 348 -3.00 16.92 -12.02
N SER A 349 -3.27 17.07 -10.72
CA SER A 349 -2.89 18.27 -9.96
C SER A 349 -1.71 18.08 -9.03
N LEU A 350 -1.40 16.85 -8.61
CA LEU A 350 -0.41 16.56 -7.56
C LEU A 350 0.84 15.83 -8.07
N TYR A 351 0.86 15.47 -9.36
CA TYR A 351 2.04 14.98 -10.06
C TYR A 351 2.32 15.87 -11.27
N LEU A 352 3.53 16.44 -11.34
CA LEU A 352 3.90 17.41 -12.36
C LEU A 352 5.29 17.10 -12.91
N ASN A 353 5.50 17.35 -14.21
CA ASN A 353 6.81 17.18 -14.85
C ASN A 353 7.73 18.37 -14.57
N ARG A 354 8.14 18.55 -13.31
CA ARG A 354 9.04 19.61 -12.84
C ARG A 354 9.74 19.19 -11.53
N PRO A 355 10.81 19.89 -11.10
CA PRO A 355 11.59 19.48 -9.92
C PRO A 355 10.80 19.35 -8.61
N ASP A 356 9.79 20.19 -8.38
CA ASP A 356 8.85 20.14 -7.25
C ASP A 356 7.56 19.36 -7.61
N GLY A 357 7.72 18.33 -8.46
CA GLY A 357 6.62 17.66 -9.15
C GLY A 357 5.84 16.65 -8.33
N ILE A 358 6.36 16.23 -7.17
CA ILE A 358 5.70 15.30 -6.24
C ILE A 358 5.29 16.09 -5.01
N CYS A 359 4.06 15.89 -4.53
CA CYS A 359 3.47 16.66 -3.45
C CYS A 359 3.84 16.16 -2.04
N GLY A 360 5.02 15.54 -1.86
CA GLY A 360 5.47 14.93 -0.62
C GLY A 360 6.87 14.33 -0.80
N ASN A 361 7.34 13.58 0.20
CA ASN A 361 8.51 12.73 0.00
C ASN A 361 8.19 11.66 -1.06
N GLU A 362 9.21 11.08 -1.69
CA GLU A 362 9.00 10.03 -2.70
C GLU A 362 8.85 8.64 -2.06
N ASP A 363 9.38 8.50 -0.84
CA ASP A 363 9.25 7.35 0.07
C ASP A 363 9.60 6.02 -0.58
N CYS A 364 10.81 6.00 -1.16
CA CYS A 364 11.45 4.80 -1.69
C CYS A 364 10.60 4.08 -2.74
N GLY A 365 9.96 4.83 -3.64
CA GLY A 365 9.10 4.31 -4.70
C GLY A 365 7.60 4.39 -4.37
N GLN A 366 7.19 4.56 -3.11
CA GLN A 366 5.79 4.45 -2.71
C GLN A 366 4.87 5.45 -3.43
N MET A 367 5.26 6.73 -3.52
CA MET A 367 4.48 7.73 -4.26
C MET A 367 4.42 7.42 -5.76
N SER A 368 5.51 6.89 -6.30
CA SER A 368 5.64 6.53 -7.71
C SER A 368 4.79 5.31 -8.06
N ALA A 369 4.83 4.25 -7.25
CA ALA A 369 3.99 3.07 -7.42
C ALA A 369 2.49 3.40 -7.30
N TRP A 370 2.11 4.30 -6.39
CA TRP A 370 0.73 4.79 -6.35
C TRP A 370 0.30 5.39 -7.68
N TYR A 371 1.14 6.25 -8.28
CA TYR A 371 0.86 6.85 -9.57
C TYR A 371 0.78 5.80 -10.67
N LEU A 372 1.72 4.86 -10.74
CA LEU A 372 1.75 3.81 -11.77
C LEU A 372 0.48 2.96 -11.76
N PHE A 373 0.08 2.46 -10.58
CA PHE A 373 -1.17 1.71 -10.40
C PHE A 373 -2.40 2.55 -10.80
N SER A 374 -2.51 3.75 -10.24
CA SER A 374 -3.65 4.65 -10.50
C SER A 374 -3.74 5.07 -11.97
N ALA A 375 -2.61 5.29 -12.63
CA ALA A 375 -2.52 5.69 -14.03
C ALA A 375 -2.99 4.57 -14.97
N MET A 376 -2.66 3.32 -14.63
CA MET A 376 -3.21 2.11 -15.28
C MET A 376 -4.67 1.83 -14.91
N GLY A 377 -5.18 2.44 -13.83
CA GLY A 377 -6.60 2.42 -13.48
C GLY A 377 -7.01 1.43 -12.39
N PHE A 378 -6.08 0.89 -11.61
CA PHE A 378 -6.39 -0.03 -10.50
C PHE A 378 -5.34 0.04 -9.39
N TYR A 379 -5.71 -0.25 -8.14
CA TYR A 379 -4.80 -0.10 -6.98
C TYR A 379 -5.02 -1.19 -5.90
N PRO A 380 -3.93 -1.69 -5.26
CA PRO A 380 -4.02 -2.66 -4.17
C PRO A 380 -4.41 -1.97 -2.85
N VAL A 381 -5.70 -1.77 -2.59
CA VAL A 381 -6.19 -1.20 -1.31
C VAL A 381 -5.78 -2.05 -0.11
N ASN A 382 -5.86 -3.37 -0.25
CA ASN A 382 -5.32 -4.34 0.68
C ASN A 382 -4.29 -5.19 -0.09
N PRO A 383 -2.99 -4.87 0.02
CA PRO A 383 -1.90 -5.61 -0.62
C PRO A 383 -2.04 -7.13 -0.50
N ALA A 384 -2.24 -7.63 0.72
CA ALA A 384 -2.23 -9.06 1.04
C ALA A 384 -3.51 -9.84 0.64
N GLU A 385 -4.47 -9.20 -0.03
CA GLU A 385 -5.71 -9.86 -0.49
C GLU A 385 -5.62 -10.40 -1.93
N GLY A 386 -4.61 -9.99 -2.70
CA GLY A 386 -4.44 -10.43 -4.08
C GLY A 386 -5.50 -9.87 -5.04
N ILE A 387 -6.09 -8.72 -4.69
CA ILE A 387 -7.04 -7.98 -5.54
C ILE A 387 -6.54 -6.56 -5.79
N TYR A 388 -7.04 -5.95 -6.88
CA TYR A 388 -6.80 -4.56 -7.22
C TYR A 388 -8.13 -3.87 -7.48
N VAL A 389 -8.41 -2.82 -6.70
CA VAL A 389 -9.65 -2.04 -6.80
C VAL A 389 -9.56 -1.09 -7.98
N ILE A 390 -10.59 -1.08 -8.82
CA ILE A 390 -10.63 -0.25 -10.02
C ILE A 390 -10.80 1.23 -9.63
N GLY A 391 -9.99 2.07 -10.26
CA GLY A 391 -10.04 3.52 -10.20
C GLY A 391 -10.58 4.11 -11.49
N SER A 392 -9.84 5.08 -12.05
CA SER A 392 -10.03 5.56 -13.43
C SER A 392 -8.65 5.73 -14.07
N PRO A 393 -8.35 5.07 -15.20
CA PRO A 393 -7.08 5.23 -15.88
C PRO A 393 -6.91 6.68 -16.36
N ILE A 394 -5.66 7.16 -16.33
CA ILE A 394 -5.26 8.41 -17.00
C ILE A 394 -4.56 8.11 -18.34
N LEU A 395 -4.01 6.91 -18.48
CA LEU A 395 -3.45 6.41 -19.74
C LEU A 395 -4.56 5.92 -20.68
N GLU A 396 -4.32 6.08 -21.96
CA GLU A 396 -5.15 5.51 -23.03
C GLU A 396 -4.83 4.03 -23.20
N GLU A 397 -3.55 3.66 -23.12
CA GLU A 397 -3.11 2.26 -23.18
C GLU A 397 -1.94 2.01 -22.22
N ALA A 398 -1.90 0.80 -21.65
CA ALA A 398 -0.74 0.28 -20.95
C ALA A 398 -0.58 -1.23 -21.24
N THR A 399 0.64 -1.71 -21.33
CA THR A 399 0.97 -3.12 -21.50
C THR A 399 2.02 -3.52 -20.48
N ILE A 400 1.66 -4.39 -19.55
CA ILE A 400 2.56 -4.98 -18.57
C ILE A 400 3.16 -6.25 -19.18
N LYS A 401 4.49 -6.28 -19.33
CA LYS A 401 5.24 -7.45 -19.78
C LYS A 401 5.64 -8.29 -18.58
N LEU A 402 5.04 -9.46 -18.47
CA LEU A 402 5.20 -10.36 -17.34
C LEU A 402 6.42 -11.26 -17.55
N GLU A 403 7.02 -11.74 -16.46
CA GLU A 403 8.23 -12.58 -16.55
C GLU A 403 7.98 -13.97 -17.16
N ASN A 404 6.72 -14.39 -17.28
CA ASN A 404 6.30 -15.62 -17.95
C ASN A 404 6.03 -15.43 -19.46
N ASP A 405 6.61 -14.39 -20.07
CA ASP A 405 6.45 -13.97 -21.47
C ASP A 405 5.02 -13.58 -21.88
N LYS A 406 4.08 -13.55 -20.93
CA LYS A 406 2.73 -13.07 -21.17
C LYS A 406 2.66 -11.55 -21.08
N GLN A 407 1.57 -11.00 -21.60
CA GLN A 407 1.30 -9.58 -21.55
C GLN A 407 -0.11 -9.35 -21.02
N PHE A 408 -0.24 -8.35 -20.16
CA PHE A 408 -1.52 -7.84 -19.70
C PHE A 408 -1.72 -6.43 -20.25
N HIS A 409 -2.71 -6.29 -21.11
CA HIS A 409 -3.04 -5.05 -21.79
C HIS A 409 -4.16 -4.34 -21.04
N ILE A 410 -4.03 -3.03 -20.85
CA ILE A 410 -5.08 -2.15 -20.37
C ILE A 410 -5.40 -1.15 -21.48
N LEU A 411 -6.67 -1.09 -21.90
CA LEU A 411 -7.15 -0.19 -22.95
C LEU A 411 -8.27 0.69 -22.40
N ALA A 412 -8.13 2.01 -22.49
CA ALA A 412 -9.13 2.97 -22.05
C ALA A 412 -9.69 3.73 -23.26
N HIS A 413 -10.71 3.16 -23.88
CA HIS A 413 -11.37 3.73 -25.05
C HIS A 413 -12.02 5.07 -24.71
N ASN A 414 -11.83 6.05 -25.59
CA ASN A 414 -12.34 7.42 -25.42
C ASN A 414 -11.79 8.16 -24.18
N ASN A 415 -10.68 7.72 -23.58
CA ASN A 415 -10.10 8.43 -22.43
C ASN A 415 -9.64 9.83 -22.81
N SER A 416 -9.89 10.80 -21.94
CA SER A 416 -9.43 12.19 -22.09
C SER A 416 -9.57 12.93 -20.76
N SER A 417 -9.09 14.17 -20.68
CA SER A 417 -9.31 15.04 -19.51
C SER A 417 -10.79 15.33 -19.20
N LYS A 418 -11.70 15.09 -20.16
CA LYS A 418 -13.16 15.21 -19.97
C LYS A 418 -13.83 13.87 -19.69
N ASN A 419 -13.36 12.80 -20.32
CA ASN A 419 -13.94 11.46 -20.19
C ASN A 419 -13.24 10.71 -19.06
N ILE A 420 -13.66 11.02 -17.83
CA ILE A 420 -13.03 10.53 -16.60
C ILE A 420 -13.81 9.39 -15.93
N TYR A 421 -14.99 9.04 -16.44
CA TYR A 421 -15.87 8.06 -15.82
C TYR A 421 -15.95 6.79 -16.65
N ILE A 422 -15.81 5.64 -16.00
CA ILE A 422 -15.98 4.33 -16.65
C ILE A 422 -17.47 4.10 -16.89
N GLN A 423 -17.84 3.80 -18.13
CA GLN A 423 -19.20 3.48 -18.56
C GLN A 423 -19.44 1.97 -18.55
N SER A 424 -18.44 1.19 -18.95
CA SER A 424 -18.41 -0.27 -18.87
C SER A 424 -16.96 -0.75 -18.86
N ALA A 425 -16.73 -1.96 -18.35
CA ALA A 425 -15.43 -2.61 -18.46
C ALA A 425 -15.57 -4.06 -18.93
N ARG A 426 -14.52 -4.57 -19.57
CA ARG A 426 -14.39 -5.97 -19.96
C ARG A 426 -13.04 -6.52 -19.53
N LEU A 427 -13.02 -7.79 -19.14
CA LEU A 427 -11.79 -8.54 -18.92
C LEU A 427 -11.82 -9.75 -19.87
N ASN A 428 -10.85 -9.83 -20.78
CA ASN A 428 -10.75 -10.87 -21.79
C ASN A 428 -12.04 -11.01 -22.63
N GLY A 429 -12.61 -9.86 -23.01
CA GLY A 429 -13.87 -9.77 -23.78
C GLY A 429 -15.15 -10.00 -22.98
N GLN A 430 -15.07 -10.51 -21.75
CA GLN A 430 -16.23 -10.73 -20.88
C GLN A 430 -16.56 -9.46 -20.10
N VAL A 431 -17.85 -9.20 -19.85
CA VAL A 431 -18.27 -8.06 -19.02
C VAL A 431 -17.69 -8.23 -17.62
N LEU A 432 -16.99 -7.20 -17.14
CA LEU A 432 -16.48 -7.15 -15.77
C LEU A 432 -17.55 -6.54 -14.87
N ASP A 433 -18.25 -7.39 -14.13
CA ASP A 433 -19.40 -7.04 -13.28
C ASP A 433 -19.02 -6.65 -11.84
N ARG A 434 -17.72 -6.48 -11.58
CA ARG A 434 -17.15 -6.09 -10.28
C ARG A 434 -16.14 -4.95 -10.43
N SER A 435 -15.98 -4.16 -9.37
CA SER A 435 -15.09 -3.01 -9.32
C SER A 435 -13.65 -3.36 -8.91
N TYR A 436 -13.21 -4.58 -9.19
CA TYR A 436 -11.86 -5.06 -8.86
C TYR A 436 -11.46 -6.23 -9.77
N ILE A 437 -10.15 -6.44 -9.91
CA ILE A 437 -9.54 -7.58 -10.61
C ILE A 437 -8.64 -8.36 -9.66
N TYR A 438 -8.42 -9.64 -9.94
CA TYR A 438 -7.52 -10.47 -9.15
C TYR A 438 -6.09 -10.42 -9.69
N HIS A 439 -5.09 -10.60 -8.83
CA HIS A 439 -3.69 -10.71 -9.22
C HIS A 439 -3.46 -11.80 -10.27
N ARG A 440 -4.06 -12.98 -10.09
CA ARG A 440 -4.00 -14.06 -11.09
C ARG A 440 -4.48 -13.64 -12.48
N GLU A 441 -5.45 -12.74 -12.57
CA GLU A 441 -6.01 -12.28 -13.85
C GLU A 441 -5.02 -11.37 -14.59
N ILE A 442 -4.19 -10.63 -13.85
CA ILE A 442 -3.06 -9.91 -14.41
C ILE A 442 -2.00 -10.91 -14.87
N MET A 443 -1.57 -11.82 -13.98
CA MET A 443 -0.47 -12.76 -14.23
C MET A 443 -0.77 -13.81 -15.32
N GLU A 444 -2.05 -14.08 -15.59
CA GLU A 444 -2.50 -14.93 -16.69
C GLU A 444 -2.40 -14.25 -18.07
N GLY A 445 -2.18 -12.93 -18.08
CA GLY A 445 -2.19 -12.09 -19.28
C GLY A 445 -3.61 -11.84 -19.81
N GLY A 446 -3.69 -11.11 -20.93
CA GLY A 446 -4.95 -10.79 -21.59
C GLY A 446 -5.22 -9.29 -21.66
N THR A 447 -6.49 -8.89 -21.63
CA THR A 447 -6.90 -7.51 -21.87
C THR A 447 -7.99 -7.06 -20.91
N LEU A 448 -7.72 -5.97 -20.19
CA LEU A 448 -8.69 -5.18 -19.44
C LEU A 448 -9.07 -3.94 -20.28
N GLU A 449 -10.33 -3.83 -20.64
CA GLU A 449 -10.83 -2.74 -21.47
C GLU A 449 -11.85 -1.89 -20.71
N PHE A 450 -11.73 -0.58 -20.84
CA PHE A 450 -12.66 0.40 -20.29
C PHE A 450 -13.25 1.24 -21.42
N GLU A 451 -14.57 1.47 -21.34
CA GLU A 451 -15.24 2.50 -22.13
C GLU A 451 -15.40 3.75 -21.27
N MET A 452 -14.73 4.84 -21.63
CA MET A 452 -14.73 6.09 -20.86
C MET A 452 -15.81 7.05 -21.34
N GLY A 453 -16.33 7.88 -20.43
CA GLY A 453 -17.35 8.88 -20.73
C GLY A 453 -17.30 10.11 -19.82
N PRO A 454 -17.95 11.22 -20.22
CA PRO A 454 -17.86 12.51 -19.52
C PRO A 454 -18.83 12.63 -18.34
N ARG A 455 -19.72 11.66 -18.15
CA ARG A 455 -20.73 11.65 -17.08
C ARG A 455 -20.64 10.36 -16.27
N PRO A 456 -20.89 10.42 -14.95
CA PRO A 456 -20.84 9.23 -14.10
C PRO A 456 -21.90 8.21 -14.52
N ASN A 457 -21.50 6.94 -14.66
CA ASN A 457 -22.45 5.83 -14.74
C ASN A 457 -22.82 5.38 -13.31
N GLN A 458 -23.91 5.92 -12.78
CA GLN A 458 -24.39 5.62 -11.42
C GLN A 458 -25.02 4.24 -11.25
N SER A 459 -25.00 3.40 -12.29
CA SER A 459 -25.46 2.01 -12.22
C SER A 459 -24.32 0.99 -12.24
N LEU A 460 -23.10 1.40 -12.58
CA LEU A 460 -21.95 0.52 -12.70
C LEU A 460 -21.39 0.16 -11.30
N TRP A 461 -21.29 -1.14 -11.03
CA TRP A 461 -20.71 -1.73 -9.81
C TRP A 461 -21.32 -1.26 -8.47
N VAL A 462 -22.60 -0.89 -8.46
CA VAL A 462 -23.30 -0.44 -7.24
C VAL A 462 -23.69 -1.61 -6.33
N ALA A 463 -23.99 -2.76 -6.92
CA ALA A 463 -24.50 -3.93 -6.20
C ALA A 463 -23.47 -4.47 -5.20
N PRO A 464 -23.88 -4.95 -4.01
CA PRO A 464 -22.96 -5.51 -3.01
C PRO A 464 -22.01 -6.59 -3.55
N ALA A 465 -22.49 -7.45 -4.46
CA ALA A 465 -21.68 -8.51 -5.07
C ALA A 465 -20.59 -7.99 -6.03
N SER A 466 -20.75 -6.77 -6.55
CA SER A 466 -19.77 -6.12 -7.43
C SER A 466 -18.64 -5.45 -6.66
N ARG A 467 -18.76 -5.30 -5.34
CA ARG A 467 -17.83 -4.51 -4.53
C ARG A 467 -16.68 -5.37 -4.01
N PRO A 468 -15.54 -4.78 -3.63
CA PRO A 468 -14.41 -5.58 -3.17
C PRO A 468 -14.74 -6.30 -1.84
N PRO A 469 -14.15 -7.48 -1.60
CA PRO A 469 -14.30 -8.24 -0.36
C PRO A 469 -13.79 -7.51 0.88
N SER A 470 -14.10 -8.05 2.05
CA SER A 470 -13.68 -7.55 3.36
C SER A 470 -13.74 -8.70 4.36
N MET A 471 -13.03 -8.57 5.49
CA MET A 471 -13.07 -9.55 6.58
C MET A 471 -14.50 -9.77 7.10
N SER A 472 -15.27 -8.69 7.34
CA SER A 472 -16.69 -8.79 7.72
C SER A 472 -17.58 -8.97 6.49
N THR A 473 -18.59 -9.82 6.61
CA THR A 473 -19.67 -9.95 5.62
C THR A 473 -20.60 -8.75 5.65
N ARG A 474 -21.16 -8.40 4.49
CA ARG A 474 -22.09 -7.26 4.30
C ARG A 474 -23.55 -7.63 4.51
#